data_AF-A0A1G0GED1-F1
#
_entry.id   AF-A0A1G0GED1-F1
#
_cell.length_a   1.000
_cell.length_b   1.000
_cell.length_c   1.000
_cell.angle_alpha   90.00
_cell.angle_beta   90.00
_cell.angle_gamma   90.00
#
_symmetry.space_group_name_H-M   'P 1'
#
loop_
_entity.id
_entity.type
_entity.pdbx_description
1 polymer ?
#
loop_
_entity_poly.entity_id
_entity_poly.type
_entity_poly.pdbx_seq_one_letter_code
_entity_poly.pdbx_strand_id
1 'polypeptide(L)'
;MFNKFFSKPIELHIGEQTFKFCSLSDFEFSLAGRTSVPSKKITSMVKLSPEELKKEALTIKGIEKRFVTILSKSIEEPGSINRALREMDPQIFSQDYGWRDIISALNEGGVELDEFRRISLVKYMQYLSSRQEIIKYLYSEKKKHTKTRAESDEGTGVDFKETLILENTLFEPLQRGSDNGDLERLPKGESVSLSLKSGREIEILLSKHKCKLIGGDKIQFVDQSGRNYTLKQGRNVIGRDSISTVMLDPALRDISRLHLVIEIDGENRMQLTDLSSHGTFMAARYLANQTL
;
A
#
# COMPACT_ATOMS: atom_id res chain seq x y z
N MET A 1 -22.23 -17.71 15.35
CA MET A 1 -22.86 -16.54 16.00
C MET A 1 -23.36 -15.63 14.87
N PHE A 2 -24.61 -15.81 14.44
CA PHE A 2 -25.23 -15.17 13.27
C PHE A 2 -26.06 -13.96 13.71
N ASN A 3 -25.44 -12.80 13.94
CA ASN A 3 -26.19 -11.56 14.20
C ASN A 3 -25.48 -10.37 13.55
N LYS A 4 -25.76 -10.13 12.26
CA LYS A 4 -25.56 -8.82 11.58
C LYS A 4 -26.36 -8.72 10.25
N PHE A 5 -27.51 -9.38 10.14
CA PHE A 5 -28.26 -9.50 8.87
C PHE A 5 -29.24 -8.37 8.52
N PHE A 6 -29.23 -7.23 9.24
CA PHE A 6 -30.16 -6.12 8.92
C PHE A 6 -29.55 -4.72 9.11
N SER A 7 -28.37 -4.47 8.54
CA SER A 7 -28.01 -3.09 8.17
C SER A 7 -28.79 -2.72 6.90
N LYS A 8 -29.47 -1.57 6.89
CA LYS A 8 -30.06 -1.02 5.65
C LYS A 8 -28.97 -1.02 4.57
N PRO A 9 -29.27 -1.48 3.33
CA PRO A 9 -28.30 -1.42 2.24
C PRO A 9 -27.78 0.00 2.09
N ILE A 10 -26.48 0.15 1.94
CA ILE A 10 -25.88 1.45 1.65
C ILE A 10 -26.08 1.72 0.17
N GLU A 11 -26.69 2.86 -0.13
CA GLU A 11 -26.90 3.32 -1.49
C GLU A 11 -25.88 4.41 -1.78
N LEU A 12 -25.05 4.21 -2.81
CA LEU A 12 -24.09 5.21 -3.29
C LEU A 12 -24.43 5.62 -4.72
N HIS A 13 -24.47 6.92 -4.94
CA HIS A 13 -24.54 7.50 -6.27
C HIS A 13 -23.13 7.68 -6.82
N ILE A 14 -22.79 6.92 -7.85
CA ILE A 14 -21.47 6.94 -8.50
C ILE A 14 -21.70 7.27 -9.97
N GLY A 15 -21.38 8.51 -10.36
CA GLY A 15 -21.78 9.05 -11.65
C GLY A 15 -23.30 9.02 -11.83
N GLU A 16 -23.77 8.39 -12.91
CA GLU A 16 -25.20 8.29 -13.22
C GLU A 16 -25.87 7.02 -12.64
N GLN A 17 -25.10 6.17 -11.95
CA GLN A 17 -25.58 4.89 -11.44
C GLN A 17 -25.74 4.91 -9.93
N THR A 18 -26.79 4.26 -9.45
CA THR A 18 -27.02 4.03 -8.02
C THR A 18 -26.68 2.58 -7.69
N PHE A 19 -25.70 2.39 -6.82
CA PHE A 19 -25.27 1.07 -6.37
C PHE A 19 -25.79 0.81 -4.96
N LYS A 20 -26.29 -0.40 -4.71
CA LYS A 20 -26.74 -0.84 -3.38
C LYS A 20 -25.81 -1.94 -2.88
N PHE A 21 -25.31 -1.77 -1.66
CA PHE A 21 -24.41 -2.72 -1.00
C PHE A 21 -25.08 -3.29 0.23
N CYS A 22 -25.26 -4.61 0.26
CA CYS A 22 -25.90 -5.33 1.37
C CYS A 22 -24.90 -5.67 2.49
N SER A 23 -23.60 -5.63 2.20
CA SER A 23 -22.52 -5.89 3.14
C SER A 23 -21.24 -5.13 2.80
N LEU A 24 -20.30 -5.09 3.75
CA LEU A 24 -18.94 -4.59 3.52
C LEU A 24 -18.20 -5.40 2.45
N SER A 25 -18.39 -6.72 2.43
CA SER A 25 -17.77 -7.61 1.46
C SER A 25 -18.27 -7.34 0.04
N ASP A 26 -19.57 -7.09 -0.14
CA ASP A 26 -20.13 -6.71 -1.45
C ASP A 26 -19.52 -5.40 -1.94
N PHE A 27 -19.39 -4.43 -1.03
CA PHE A 27 -18.76 -3.15 -1.33
C PHE A 27 -17.29 -3.31 -1.71
N GLU A 28 -16.52 -4.05 -0.91
CA GLU A 28 -15.11 -4.32 -1.16
C GLU A 28 -14.90 -5.02 -2.52
N PHE A 29 -15.69 -6.06 -2.79
CA PHE A 29 -15.67 -6.78 -4.06
C PHE A 29 -15.95 -5.85 -5.24
N SER A 30 -16.92 -4.95 -5.12
CA SER A 30 -17.25 -3.99 -6.17
C SER A 30 -16.12 -3.00 -6.49
N LEU A 31 -15.29 -2.68 -5.49
CA LEU A 31 -14.16 -1.77 -5.65
C LEU A 31 -12.90 -2.48 -6.17
N ALA A 32 -12.79 -3.79 -6.02
CA ALA A 32 -11.61 -4.55 -6.45
C ALA A 32 -11.27 -4.32 -7.93
N GLY A 33 -12.29 -4.26 -8.80
CA GLY A 33 -12.14 -3.97 -10.23
C GLY A 33 -11.62 -2.56 -10.56
N ARG A 34 -11.65 -1.63 -9.60
CA ARG A 34 -11.26 -0.21 -9.78
C ARG A 34 -9.81 0.08 -9.38
N THR A 35 -9.06 -0.96 -9.00
CA THR A 35 -7.66 -0.87 -8.53
C THR A 35 -6.64 -0.93 -9.67
N SER A 36 -7.04 -1.34 -10.87
CA SER A 36 -6.20 -1.26 -12.07
C SER A 36 -6.22 0.15 -12.66
N VAL A 37 -5.30 0.48 -13.57
CA VAL A 37 -5.33 1.78 -14.27
C VAL A 37 -6.11 1.63 -15.57
N PRO A 38 -7.09 2.52 -15.86
CA PRO A 38 -7.84 2.43 -17.12
C PRO A 38 -6.93 2.63 -18.33
N SER A 39 -7.16 1.88 -19.41
CA SER A 39 -6.36 1.98 -20.65
C SER A 39 -6.30 3.40 -21.20
N LYS A 40 -7.40 4.15 -21.13
CA LYS A 40 -7.44 5.57 -21.54
C LYS A 40 -6.46 6.43 -20.74
N LYS A 41 -6.33 6.18 -19.43
CA LYS A 41 -5.36 6.85 -18.56
C LYS A 41 -3.94 6.44 -18.92
N ILE A 42 -3.67 5.16 -19.21
CA ILE A 42 -2.37 4.69 -19.69
C ILE A 42 -1.96 5.42 -20.97
N THR A 43 -2.85 5.50 -21.96
CA THR A 43 -2.60 6.22 -23.22
C THR A 43 -2.27 7.69 -22.98
N SER A 44 -2.93 8.34 -22.00
CA SER A 44 -2.58 9.72 -21.63
C SER A 44 -1.19 9.81 -20.98
N MET A 45 -0.81 8.86 -20.13
CA MET A 45 0.48 8.84 -19.45
C MET A 45 1.65 8.57 -20.41
N VAL A 46 1.44 7.76 -21.45
CA VAL A 46 2.45 7.52 -22.51
C VAL A 46 2.89 8.83 -23.17
N LYS A 47 2.00 9.83 -23.27
CA LYS A 47 2.29 11.13 -23.89
C LYS A 47 3.09 12.06 -22.99
N LEU A 48 3.16 11.81 -21.68
CA LEU A 48 3.85 12.66 -20.71
C LEU A 48 5.38 12.60 -20.88
N SER A 49 6.06 13.71 -20.70
CA SER A 49 7.52 13.79 -20.61
C SER A 49 8.05 13.10 -19.34
N PRO A 50 9.35 12.76 -19.27
CA PRO A 50 9.97 12.21 -18.06
C PRO A 50 9.76 13.09 -16.82
N GLU A 51 9.84 14.42 -16.95
CA GLU A 51 9.63 15.36 -15.84
C GLU A 51 8.18 15.37 -15.35
N GLU A 52 7.21 15.29 -16.27
CA GLU A 52 5.80 15.16 -15.90
C GLU A 52 5.51 13.83 -15.20
N LEU A 53 6.09 12.72 -15.67
CA LEU A 53 6.00 11.41 -15.01
C LEU A 53 6.59 11.45 -13.59
N LYS A 54 7.73 12.12 -13.41
CA LYS A 54 8.37 12.32 -12.11
C LYS A 54 7.49 13.16 -11.16
N LYS A 55 6.89 14.24 -11.67
CA LYS A 55 5.95 15.08 -10.91
C LYS A 55 4.71 14.29 -10.46
N GLU A 56 4.18 13.44 -11.34
CA GLU A 56 3.05 12.55 -11.01
C GLU A 56 3.44 11.52 -9.93
N ALA A 57 4.61 10.88 -10.05
CA ALA A 57 5.12 9.94 -9.03
C ALA A 57 5.29 10.62 -7.65
N LEU A 58 5.83 11.83 -7.62
CA LEU A 58 5.97 12.62 -6.39
C LEU A 58 4.62 12.97 -5.77
N THR A 59 3.66 13.39 -6.60
CA THR A 59 2.29 13.71 -6.18
C THR A 59 1.64 12.49 -5.55
N ILE A 60 1.70 11.32 -6.22
CA ILE A 60 1.17 10.06 -5.69
C ILE A 60 1.81 9.72 -4.34
N LYS A 61 3.14 9.79 -4.22
CA LYS A 61 3.85 9.48 -2.97
C LYS A 61 3.44 10.40 -1.81
N GLY A 62 3.19 11.68 -2.10
CA GLY A 62 2.67 12.64 -1.12
C GLY A 62 1.27 12.26 -0.63
N ILE A 63 0.39 11.89 -1.55
CA ILE A 63 -0.99 11.46 -1.25
C ILE A 63 -0.97 10.17 -0.42
N GLU A 64 -0.21 9.15 -0.83
CA GLU A 64 -0.11 7.88 -0.11
C GLU A 64 0.37 8.08 1.33
N LYS A 65 1.38 8.93 1.55
CA LYS A 65 1.86 9.23 2.91
C LYS A 65 0.76 9.82 3.78
N ARG A 66 -0.07 10.72 3.22
CA ARG A 66 -1.22 11.29 3.94
C ARG A 66 -2.24 10.21 4.28
N PHE A 67 -2.55 9.30 3.36
CA PHE A 67 -3.52 8.22 3.61
C PHE A 67 -3.03 7.18 4.61
N VAL A 68 -1.75 6.83 4.59
CA VAL A 68 -1.14 5.97 5.61
C VAL A 68 -1.30 6.56 7.00
N THR A 69 -1.08 7.87 7.17
CA THR A 69 -1.33 8.56 8.44
C THR A 69 -2.79 8.49 8.85
N ILE A 70 -3.72 8.72 7.91
CA ILE A 70 -5.17 8.67 8.18
C ILE A 70 -5.59 7.25 8.59
N LEU A 71 -5.17 6.22 7.86
CA LEU A 71 -5.46 4.83 8.16
C LEU A 71 -4.89 4.44 9.52
N SER A 72 -3.62 4.77 9.79
CA SER A 72 -2.99 4.49 11.09
C SER A 72 -3.75 5.14 12.24
N LYS A 73 -4.15 6.41 12.09
CA LYS A 73 -4.93 7.10 13.11
C LYS A 73 -6.33 6.50 13.26
N SER A 74 -6.96 6.09 12.17
CA SER A 74 -8.30 5.47 12.21
C SER A 74 -8.33 4.09 12.86
N ILE A 75 -7.19 3.41 12.95
CA ILE A 75 -7.08 2.14 13.70
C ILE A 75 -7.13 2.44 15.20
N GLU A 76 -6.50 3.52 15.66
CA GLU A 76 -6.45 3.95 17.06
C GLU A 76 -7.75 4.67 17.49
N GLU A 77 -8.30 5.51 16.61
CA GLU A 77 -9.52 6.29 16.80
C GLU A 77 -10.48 6.05 15.61
N PRO A 78 -11.36 5.03 15.65
CA PRO A 78 -12.19 4.63 14.50
C PRO A 78 -12.97 5.77 13.82
N GLY A 79 -13.49 6.72 14.61
CA GLY A 79 -14.23 7.89 14.12
C GLY A 79 -13.38 8.99 13.47
N SER A 80 -12.06 8.92 13.55
CA SER A 80 -11.17 9.97 13.03
C SER A 80 -11.15 10.03 11.50
N ILE A 81 -11.46 8.92 10.82
CA ILE A 81 -11.37 8.80 9.36
C ILE A 81 -12.36 9.72 8.65
N ASN A 82 -13.60 9.83 9.13
CA ASN A 82 -14.61 10.70 8.53
C ASN A 82 -14.15 12.17 8.53
N ARG A 83 -13.71 12.66 9.68
CA ARG A 83 -13.18 14.03 9.81
C ARG A 83 -11.99 14.25 8.88
N ALA A 84 -11.02 13.34 8.88
CA ALA A 84 -9.82 13.48 8.07
C ALA A 84 -10.11 13.50 6.57
N LEU A 85 -11.08 12.70 6.10
CA LEU A 85 -11.50 12.68 4.70
C LEU A 85 -12.31 13.90 4.29
N ARG A 86 -13.15 14.47 5.18
CA ARG A 86 -13.88 15.71 4.92
C ARG A 86 -12.97 16.94 4.83
N GLU A 87 -11.86 16.94 5.57
CA GLU A 87 -10.86 18.02 5.54
C GLU A 87 -9.90 17.93 4.34
N MET A 88 -10.05 16.91 3.47
CA MET A 88 -9.24 16.75 2.28
C MET A 88 -9.84 17.46 1.06
N ASP A 89 -8.97 17.98 0.20
CA ASP A 89 -9.36 18.44 -1.12
C ASP A 89 -9.89 17.26 -1.96
N PRO A 90 -11.14 17.29 -2.45
CA PRO A 90 -11.70 16.25 -3.32
C PRO A 90 -10.92 16.01 -4.61
N GLN A 91 -10.14 17.01 -5.07
CA GLN A 91 -9.30 16.88 -6.27
C GLN A 91 -8.12 15.93 -6.10
N ILE A 92 -7.78 15.56 -4.87
CA ILE A 92 -6.78 14.51 -4.58
C ILE A 92 -7.23 13.17 -5.17
N PHE A 93 -8.54 12.92 -5.23
CA PHE A 93 -9.11 11.72 -5.83
C PHE A 93 -9.27 11.85 -7.34
N SER A 94 -8.84 10.82 -8.05
CA SER A 94 -9.01 10.71 -9.50
C SER A 94 -10.50 10.61 -9.86
N GLN A 95 -10.87 11.07 -11.05
CA GLN A 95 -12.20 10.77 -11.62
C GLN A 95 -12.22 9.38 -12.31
N ASP A 96 -11.06 8.74 -12.47
CA ASP A 96 -10.99 7.37 -12.98
C ASP A 96 -11.89 6.47 -12.14
N TYR A 97 -12.75 5.68 -12.80
CA TYR A 97 -13.75 4.82 -12.16
C TYR A 97 -14.63 5.51 -11.11
N GLY A 98 -14.80 6.84 -11.17
CA GLY A 98 -15.62 7.59 -10.23
C GLY A 98 -15.08 7.61 -8.80
N TRP A 99 -13.76 7.45 -8.58
CA TRP A 99 -13.17 7.45 -7.22
C TRP A 99 -13.58 8.68 -6.40
N ARG A 100 -13.60 9.87 -7.02
CA ARG A 100 -14.07 11.09 -6.38
C ARG A 100 -15.53 11.02 -5.94
N ASP A 101 -16.40 10.47 -6.76
CA ASP A 101 -17.83 10.34 -6.47
C ASP A 101 -18.06 9.36 -5.31
N ILE A 102 -17.34 8.22 -5.31
CA ILE A 102 -17.39 7.24 -4.22
C ILE A 102 -17.04 7.88 -2.88
N ILE A 103 -15.92 8.59 -2.82
CA ILE A 103 -15.47 9.23 -1.57
C ILE A 103 -16.42 10.34 -1.14
N SER A 104 -16.96 11.10 -2.10
CA SER A 104 -17.93 12.17 -1.82
C SER A 104 -19.22 11.60 -1.23
N ALA A 105 -19.77 10.54 -1.82
CA ALA A 105 -20.95 9.84 -1.31
C ALA A 105 -20.71 9.27 0.10
N LEU A 106 -19.52 8.70 0.35
CA LEU A 106 -19.15 8.22 1.69
C LEU A 106 -19.00 9.37 2.69
N ASN A 107 -18.58 10.56 2.28
CA ASN A 107 -18.44 11.70 3.18
C ASN A 107 -19.78 12.24 3.67
N GLU A 108 -20.89 12.00 2.98
CA GLU A 108 -22.22 12.46 3.38
C GLU A 108 -22.79 11.73 4.61
N GLY A 109 -22.42 10.46 4.81
CA GLY A 109 -22.90 9.66 5.95
C GLY A 109 -22.17 9.91 7.29
N GLY A 110 -22.65 9.25 8.34
CA GLY A 110 -22.10 9.30 9.70
C GLY A 110 -21.01 8.26 9.95
N VAL A 111 -20.79 7.93 11.22
CA VAL A 111 -19.76 6.97 11.71
C VAL A 111 -19.99 5.55 11.18
N GLU A 112 -21.24 5.21 10.86
CA GLU A 112 -21.62 3.92 10.27
C GLU A 112 -20.91 3.61 8.94
N LEU A 113 -20.42 4.63 8.24
CA LEU A 113 -19.67 4.46 6.99
C LEU A 113 -18.14 4.38 7.18
N ASP A 114 -17.62 4.41 8.41
CA ASP A 114 -16.17 4.43 8.65
C ASP A 114 -15.45 3.19 8.12
N GLU A 115 -16.07 2.01 8.20
CA GLU A 115 -15.52 0.78 7.60
C GLU A 115 -15.48 0.88 6.07
N PHE A 116 -16.52 1.45 5.44
CA PHE A 116 -16.57 1.68 4.00
C PHE A 116 -15.53 2.73 3.55
N ARG A 117 -15.26 3.75 4.36
CA ARG A 117 -14.19 4.74 4.13
C ARG A 117 -12.82 4.10 4.21
N ARG A 118 -12.57 3.22 5.19
CA ARG A 118 -11.31 2.48 5.30
C ARG A 118 -11.08 1.62 4.06
N ILE A 119 -12.08 0.82 3.67
CA ILE A 119 -11.99 -0.01 2.45
C ILE A 119 -11.73 0.86 1.23
N SER A 120 -12.45 1.98 1.08
CA SER A 120 -12.27 2.88 -0.08
C SER A 120 -10.88 3.50 -0.14
N LEU A 121 -10.34 3.93 1.00
CA LEU A 121 -8.96 4.44 1.06
C LEU A 121 -7.93 3.36 0.71
N VAL A 122 -8.12 2.13 1.22
CA VAL A 122 -7.22 1.01 0.92
C VAL A 122 -7.26 0.67 -0.57
N LYS A 123 -8.45 0.49 -1.16
CA LYS A 123 -8.58 0.19 -2.60
C LYS A 123 -8.09 1.35 -3.47
N TYR A 124 -8.27 2.61 -3.04
CA TYR A 124 -7.70 3.75 -3.76
C TYR A 124 -6.16 3.81 -3.64
N MET A 125 -5.57 3.46 -2.50
CA MET A 125 -4.12 3.30 -2.37
C MET A 125 -3.57 2.18 -3.28
N GLN A 126 -4.31 1.09 -3.45
CA GLN A 126 -3.97 0.02 -4.41
C GLN A 126 -4.02 0.56 -5.86
N TYR A 127 -5.03 1.35 -6.21
CA TYR A 127 -5.08 2.07 -7.50
C TYR A 127 -3.87 3.00 -7.70
N LEU A 128 -3.50 3.79 -6.69
CA LEU A 128 -2.34 4.68 -6.74
C LEU A 128 -1.04 3.91 -6.92
N SER A 129 -0.88 2.77 -6.24
CA SER A 129 0.28 1.89 -6.39
C SER A 129 0.36 1.29 -7.79
N SER A 130 -0.76 0.80 -8.33
CA SER A 130 -0.84 0.31 -9.73
C SER A 130 -0.43 1.41 -10.72
N ARG A 131 -0.91 2.64 -10.52
CA ARG A 131 -0.53 3.80 -11.32
C ARG A 131 0.96 4.14 -11.21
N GLN A 132 1.52 4.05 -10.01
CA GLN A 132 2.94 4.29 -9.80
C GLN A 132 3.81 3.27 -10.54
N GLU A 133 3.42 2.00 -10.58
CA GLU A 133 4.15 0.97 -11.34
C GLU A 133 4.16 1.25 -12.84
N ILE A 134 3.04 1.72 -13.41
CA ILE A 134 3.00 2.13 -14.82
C ILE A 134 3.89 3.35 -15.07
N ILE A 135 3.86 4.34 -14.18
CA ILE A 135 4.72 5.53 -14.29
C ILE A 135 6.19 5.12 -14.25
N LYS A 136 6.58 4.21 -13.35
CA LYS A 136 7.96 3.69 -13.27
C LYS A 136 8.37 3.01 -14.56
N TYR A 137 7.52 2.15 -15.11
CA TYR A 137 7.76 1.49 -16.38
C TYR A 137 7.97 2.50 -17.52
N LEU A 138 7.01 3.42 -17.71
CA LEU A 138 7.07 4.43 -18.79
C LEU A 138 8.28 5.34 -18.66
N TYR A 139 8.63 5.74 -17.44
CA TYR A 139 9.80 6.56 -17.16
C TYR A 139 11.09 5.82 -17.57
N SER A 140 11.21 4.55 -17.19
CA SER A 140 12.38 3.72 -17.53
C SER A 140 12.55 3.52 -19.04
N GLU A 141 11.46 3.28 -19.76
CA GLU A 141 11.48 3.09 -21.21
C GLU A 141 11.87 4.38 -21.95
N LYS A 142 11.33 5.53 -21.53
CA LYS A 142 11.71 6.83 -22.11
C LYS A 142 13.19 7.14 -21.86
N LYS A 143 13.70 6.85 -20.68
CA LYS A 143 15.12 7.07 -20.34
C LYS A 143 16.06 6.19 -21.17
N LYS A 144 15.68 4.94 -21.46
CA LYS A 144 16.45 4.07 -22.37
C LYS A 144 16.52 4.68 -23.78
N HIS A 145 15.38 5.11 -24.33
CA HIS A 145 15.35 5.75 -25.65
C HIS A 145 16.16 7.05 -25.72
N THR A 146 16.21 7.84 -24.64
CA THR A 146 17.05 9.04 -24.58
C THR A 146 18.54 8.71 -24.52
N LYS A 147 18.94 7.68 -23.74
CA LYS A 147 20.35 7.25 -23.67
C LYS A 147 20.88 6.72 -25.00
N THR A 148 20.11 5.88 -25.70
CA THR A 148 20.47 5.40 -27.05
C THR A 148 20.61 6.54 -28.07
N ARG A 149 20.02 7.71 -27.80
CA ARG A 149 20.06 8.90 -28.66
C ARG A 149 21.10 9.94 -28.22
N ALA A 150 21.63 9.83 -27.00
CA ALA A 150 22.64 10.72 -26.43
C ALA A 150 24.06 10.12 -26.48
N GLU A 151 24.22 8.81 -26.72
CA GLU A 151 25.51 8.19 -27.06
C GLU A 151 26.09 8.68 -28.41
N SER A 152 25.40 9.60 -29.09
CA SER A 152 25.89 10.34 -30.26
C SER A 152 26.30 11.80 -30.00
N ASP A 153 26.23 12.32 -28.77
CA ASP A 153 26.74 13.67 -28.47
C ASP A 153 27.04 13.82 -26.96
N GLU A 154 28.33 13.96 -26.62
CA GLU A 154 28.80 14.13 -25.24
C GLU A 154 28.65 15.58 -24.74
N GLY A 155 28.18 15.78 -23.50
CA GLY A 155 28.35 17.09 -22.86
C GLY A 155 27.68 17.32 -21.49
N THR A 156 28.50 17.26 -20.44
CA THR A 156 28.43 17.98 -19.15
C THR A 156 27.45 17.54 -18.05
N GLY A 157 28.03 17.18 -16.89
CA GLY A 157 27.34 16.75 -15.70
C GLY A 157 27.77 17.54 -14.47
N VAL A 158 26.81 18.21 -13.84
CA VAL A 158 26.86 18.62 -12.42
C VAL A 158 25.46 18.51 -11.79
N ASP A 159 24.38 18.77 -12.54
CA ASP A 159 22.96 18.59 -12.11
C ASP A 159 22.49 17.12 -12.04
N PHE A 160 23.37 16.20 -12.45
CA PHE A 160 23.06 14.77 -12.54
C PHE A 160 22.92 14.11 -11.16
N LYS A 161 23.67 14.55 -10.13
CA LYS A 161 23.76 13.83 -8.85
C LYS A 161 22.50 13.94 -7.98
N GLU A 162 21.90 15.12 -7.83
CA GLU A 162 20.66 15.28 -7.03
C GLU A 162 19.45 14.63 -7.74
N THR A 163 19.38 14.80 -9.06
CA THR A 163 18.38 14.16 -9.91
C THR A 163 18.48 12.63 -9.85
N LEU A 164 19.68 12.06 -9.85
CA LEU A 164 19.92 10.62 -9.67
C LEU A 164 19.46 10.09 -8.30
N ILE A 165 19.71 10.83 -7.21
CA ILE A 165 19.32 10.39 -5.85
C ILE A 165 17.79 10.37 -5.73
N LEU A 166 17.11 11.41 -6.21
CA LEU A 166 15.65 11.48 -6.19
C LEU A 166 15.04 10.41 -7.12
N GLU A 167 15.61 10.21 -8.30
CA GLU A 167 15.19 9.16 -9.24
C GLU A 167 15.37 7.77 -8.67
N ASN A 168 16.49 7.48 -8.00
CA ASN A 168 16.69 6.20 -7.34
C ASN A 168 15.58 5.95 -6.30
N THR A 169 15.21 6.93 -5.47
CA THR A 169 14.14 6.72 -4.46
C THR A 169 12.70 6.68 -4.99
N LEU A 170 12.47 7.04 -6.26
CA LEU A 170 11.14 7.05 -6.89
C LEU A 170 10.98 5.90 -7.89
N PHE A 171 12.07 5.54 -8.53
CA PHE A 171 12.16 4.67 -9.70
C PHE A 171 13.25 3.61 -9.52
N GLU A 172 13.49 3.11 -8.29
CA GLU A 172 14.32 1.92 -8.12
C GLU A 172 13.79 0.86 -9.10
N PRO A 173 14.65 0.33 -9.99
CA PRO A 173 14.25 -0.80 -10.78
C PRO A 173 13.88 -1.89 -9.78
N LEU A 174 12.67 -2.43 -9.92
CA LEU A 174 12.34 -3.73 -9.35
C LEU A 174 13.37 -4.69 -9.93
N GLN A 175 14.52 -4.85 -9.27
CA GLN A 175 15.34 -6.02 -9.45
C GLN A 175 14.45 -7.15 -8.99
N ARG A 176 13.70 -7.72 -9.94
CA ARG A 176 13.21 -9.09 -9.86
C ARG A 176 14.47 -9.91 -9.70
N GLY A 177 14.92 -10.10 -8.46
CA GLY A 177 15.92 -11.07 -8.13
C GLY A 177 15.39 -12.39 -8.65
N SER A 178 16.04 -12.91 -9.69
CA SER A 178 15.82 -14.27 -10.14
C SER A 178 16.20 -15.23 -9.00
N ASP A 179 15.46 -16.33 -8.93
CA ASP A 179 15.74 -17.56 -8.19
C ASP A 179 15.82 -17.45 -6.66
N ASN A 180 14.65 -17.46 -6.01
CA ASN A 180 14.30 -18.49 -5.01
C ASN A 180 12.93 -18.19 -4.38
N GLY A 181 11.93 -18.99 -4.75
CA GLY A 181 10.59 -19.01 -4.15
C GLY A 181 9.66 -17.92 -4.68
N ASP A 182 8.43 -18.31 -5.04
CA ASP A 182 7.35 -17.42 -5.46
C ASP A 182 6.97 -16.47 -4.31
N LEU A 183 7.74 -15.39 -4.14
CA LEU A 183 7.45 -14.33 -3.20
C LEU A 183 6.50 -13.35 -3.88
N GLU A 184 5.33 -13.20 -3.29
CA GLU A 184 4.30 -12.28 -3.71
C GLU A 184 4.23 -11.08 -2.76
N ARG A 185 3.88 -9.93 -3.32
CA ARG A 185 3.72 -8.70 -2.55
C ARG A 185 2.40 -8.74 -1.80
N LEU A 186 2.42 -8.38 -0.51
CA LEU A 186 1.19 -8.17 0.25
C LEU A 186 0.36 -7.06 -0.39
N PRO A 187 -0.98 -7.20 -0.43
CA PRO A 187 -1.84 -6.12 -0.89
C PRO A 187 -1.69 -4.90 0.04
N LYS A 188 -1.37 -3.75 -0.55
CA LYS A 188 -1.10 -2.54 0.22
C LYS A 188 -2.36 -2.08 0.95
N GLY A 189 -2.22 -1.80 2.25
CA GLY A 189 -3.28 -1.33 3.13
C GLY A 189 -4.30 -2.39 3.56
N GLU A 190 -4.22 -3.60 3.03
CA GLU A 190 -5.13 -4.70 3.36
C GLU A 190 -4.49 -5.61 4.40
N SER A 191 -5.32 -6.17 5.29
CA SER A 191 -4.86 -7.10 6.32
C SER A 191 -4.88 -8.54 5.82
N VAL A 192 -3.71 -9.17 5.79
CA VAL A 192 -3.56 -10.61 5.51
C VAL A 192 -3.53 -11.37 6.83
N SER A 193 -4.50 -12.25 7.05
CA SER A 193 -4.58 -13.09 8.24
C SER A 193 -3.71 -14.34 8.12
N LEU A 194 -2.88 -14.60 9.13
CA LEU A 194 -1.98 -15.74 9.18
C LEU A 194 -2.12 -16.47 10.51
N SER A 195 -1.83 -17.77 10.50
CA SER A 195 -1.62 -18.53 11.72
C SER A 195 -0.21 -19.10 11.76
N LEU A 196 0.51 -18.79 12.83
CA LEU A 196 1.88 -19.21 13.04
C LEU A 196 1.95 -20.16 14.24
N LYS A 197 2.17 -21.45 13.97
CA LYS A 197 2.30 -22.46 15.02
C LYS A 197 3.66 -22.34 15.72
N SER A 198 3.72 -22.72 16.98
CA SER A 198 4.97 -22.80 17.75
C SER A 198 6.03 -23.64 17.01
N GLY A 199 7.27 -23.15 16.99
CA GLY A 199 8.42 -23.75 16.30
C GLY A 199 8.43 -23.56 14.77
N ARG A 200 7.46 -22.85 14.18
CA ARG A 200 7.46 -22.51 12.76
C ARG A 200 8.02 -21.12 12.52
N GLU A 201 8.68 -20.95 11.38
CA GLU A 201 9.14 -19.66 10.88
C GLU A 201 8.49 -19.32 9.53
N ILE A 202 8.23 -18.02 9.35
CA ILE A 202 7.80 -17.43 8.08
C ILE A 202 8.85 -16.41 7.67
N GLU A 203 9.46 -16.60 6.51
CA GLU A 203 10.30 -15.59 5.89
C GLU A 203 9.43 -14.48 5.28
N ILE A 204 9.82 -13.24 5.55
CA ILE A 204 9.20 -12.04 5.00
C ILE A 204 10.30 -11.10 4.49
N LEU A 205 10.08 -10.49 3.33
CA LEU A 205 10.93 -9.40 2.85
C LEU A 205 10.27 -8.06 3.12
N LEU A 206 10.99 -7.17 3.80
CA LEU A 206 10.62 -5.76 3.88
C LEU A 206 11.47 -5.01 2.85
N SER A 207 10.86 -4.57 1.73
CA SER A 207 11.62 -4.20 0.53
C SER A 207 12.49 -5.39 0.05
N LYS A 208 13.81 -5.30 0.22
CA LYS A 208 14.80 -6.34 -0.09
C LYS A 208 15.42 -7.01 1.14
N HIS A 209 15.04 -6.58 2.34
CA HIS A 209 15.66 -7.01 3.59
C HIS A 209 14.99 -8.27 4.12
N LYS A 210 15.76 -9.35 4.28
CA LYS A 210 15.28 -10.65 4.76
C LYS A 210 15.00 -10.61 6.25
N CYS A 211 13.76 -10.81 6.64
CA CYS A 211 13.30 -10.84 8.03
C CYS A 211 12.50 -12.12 8.26
N LYS A 212 12.23 -12.45 9.53
CA LYS A 212 11.47 -13.65 9.89
C LYS A 212 10.44 -13.37 10.97
N LEU A 213 9.33 -14.11 10.93
CA LEU A 213 8.41 -14.28 12.04
C LEU A 213 8.57 -15.68 12.59
N ILE A 214 8.80 -15.80 13.90
CA ILE A 214 9.00 -17.08 14.58
C ILE A 214 7.86 -17.28 15.59
N GLY A 215 7.19 -18.43 15.48
CA GLY A 215 6.18 -18.86 16.44
C GLY A 215 6.82 -19.54 17.63
N GLY A 216 6.38 -19.18 18.83
CA GLY A 216 6.77 -19.78 20.11
C GLY A 216 5.68 -19.52 21.14
N ASP A 217 6.03 -19.40 22.42
CA ASP A 217 5.09 -18.93 23.46
C ASP A 217 4.59 -17.51 23.16
N LYS A 218 5.42 -16.71 22.48
CA LYS A 218 5.09 -15.42 21.89
C LYS A 218 5.65 -15.36 20.49
N ILE A 219 4.97 -14.64 19.60
CA ILE A 219 5.48 -14.39 18.25
C ILE A 219 6.68 -13.44 18.34
N GLN A 220 7.75 -13.78 17.63
CA GLN A 220 8.94 -12.96 17.55
C GLN A 220 9.17 -12.49 16.11
N PHE A 221 9.58 -11.23 15.95
CA PHE A 221 10.09 -10.71 14.70
C PHE A 221 11.62 -10.71 14.76
N VAL A 222 12.27 -11.21 13.72
CA VAL A 222 13.72 -11.23 13.56
C VAL A 222 14.10 -10.36 12.38
N ASP A 223 14.93 -9.35 12.61
CA ASP A 223 15.43 -8.50 11.54
C ASP A 223 16.56 -9.16 10.74
N GLN A 224 16.97 -8.52 9.64
CA GLN A 224 18.05 -9.03 8.79
C GLN A 224 19.42 -9.13 9.46
N SER A 225 19.61 -8.44 10.59
CA SER A 225 20.83 -8.49 11.39
C SER A 225 20.77 -9.61 12.45
N GLY A 226 19.67 -10.37 12.50
CA GLY A 226 19.44 -11.43 13.47
C GLY A 226 18.95 -10.94 14.85
N ARG A 227 18.54 -9.65 14.97
CA ARG A 227 18.00 -9.14 16.24
C ARG A 227 16.56 -9.60 16.41
N ASN A 228 16.26 -10.14 17.58
CA ASN A 228 14.96 -10.68 17.93
C ASN A 228 14.14 -9.64 18.72
N TYR A 229 12.88 -9.47 18.33
CA TYR A 229 11.92 -8.60 18.97
C TYR A 229 10.67 -9.41 19.33
N THR A 230 10.34 -9.47 20.61
CA THR A 230 9.11 -10.15 21.06
C THR A 230 7.92 -9.25 20.80
N LEU A 231 6.98 -9.72 19.98
CA LEU A 231 5.76 -8.98 19.67
C LEU A 231 4.78 -9.11 20.84
N LYS A 232 4.11 -8.00 21.17
CA LYS A 232 3.08 -7.96 22.21
C LYS A 232 1.71 -8.32 21.63
N GLN A 233 0.79 -8.76 22.48
CA GLN A 233 -0.61 -8.89 22.11
C GLN A 233 -1.16 -7.55 21.61
N GLY A 234 -2.05 -7.62 20.61
CA GLY A 234 -2.52 -6.44 19.89
C GLY A 234 -1.48 -5.89 18.92
N ARG A 235 -1.40 -4.56 18.80
CA ARG A 235 -0.72 -3.88 17.71
C ARG A 235 0.80 -3.76 17.89
N ASN A 236 1.54 -4.16 16.86
CA ASN A 236 2.98 -4.01 16.73
C ASN A 236 3.32 -3.29 15.42
N VAL A 237 4.02 -2.18 15.51
CA VAL A 237 4.46 -1.39 14.34
C VAL A 237 5.91 -1.70 14.04
N ILE A 238 6.20 -2.07 12.79
CA ILE A 238 7.55 -2.30 12.28
C ILE A 238 7.89 -1.21 11.26
N GLY A 239 9.03 -0.56 11.45
CA GLY A 239 9.50 0.49 10.56
C GLY A 239 10.75 1.19 11.08
N ARG A 240 11.23 2.18 10.32
CA ARG A 240 12.43 2.94 10.73
C ARG A 240 12.16 4.08 11.70
N ASP A 241 10.89 4.40 11.97
CA ASP A 241 10.56 5.51 12.87
C ASP A 241 10.77 5.10 14.32
N SER A 242 11.22 6.04 15.14
CA SER A 242 11.44 5.86 16.58
C SER A 242 10.18 5.48 17.36
N ILE A 243 9.00 5.81 16.82
CA ILE A 243 7.71 5.44 17.39
C ILE A 243 7.30 3.99 17.10
N SER A 244 8.07 3.27 16.28
CA SER A 244 7.77 1.88 15.91
C SER A 244 7.99 0.96 17.11
N THR A 245 7.12 -0.03 17.29
CA THR A 245 7.31 -1.09 18.31
C THR A 245 8.59 -1.88 18.04
N VAL A 246 8.87 -2.13 16.76
CA VAL A 246 10.14 -2.67 16.27
C VAL A 246 10.77 -1.62 15.38
N MET A 247 11.75 -0.91 15.94
CA MET A 247 12.52 0.10 15.22
C MET A 247 13.66 -0.59 14.46
N LEU A 248 13.57 -0.57 13.14
CA LEU A 248 14.64 -1.02 12.25
C LEU A 248 15.69 0.07 12.06
N ASP A 249 16.86 -0.31 11.56
CA ASP A 249 17.97 0.63 11.36
C ASP A 249 17.55 1.85 10.49
N PRO A 250 17.65 3.08 11.02
CA PRO A 250 17.33 4.32 10.29
C PRO A 250 18.07 4.50 8.96
N ALA A 251 19.23 3.84 8.79
CA ALA A 251 20.02 3.88 7.56
C ALA A 251 19.34 3.13 6.39
N LEU A 252 18.39 2.23 6.68
CA LEU A 252 17.66 1.46 5.67
C LEU A 252 16.57 2.32 5.02
N ARG A 253 16.97 3.16 4.05
CA ARG A 253 16.12 4.19 3.43
C ARG A 253 14.94 3.63 2.64
N ASP A 254 15.05 2.41 2.14
CA ASP A 254 14.01 1.68 1.43
C ASP A 254 12.97 1.06 2.39
N ILE A 255 13.26 0.97 3.69
CA ILE A 255 12.25 0.67 4.71
C ILE A 255 11.47 1.94 5.06
N SER A 256 10.14 1.90 4.98
CA SER A 256 9.27 3.00 5.41
C SER A 256 9.32 3.29 6.92
N ARG A 257 8.96 4.52 7.30
CA ARG A 257 8.78 4.93 8.71
C ARG A 257 7.75 4.07 9.42
N LEU A 258 6.62 3.86 8.75
CA LEU A 258 5.60 2.87 9.05
C LEU A 258 5.61 1.89 7.87
N HIS A 259 6.15 0.68 8.07
CA HIS A 259 6.34 -0.28 6.98
C HIS A 259 5.30 -1.38 7.04
N LEU A 260 5.26 -2.11 8.15
CA LEU A 260 4.38 -3.24 8.36
C LEU A 260 3.71 -3.09 9.73
N VAL A 261 2.40 -3.30 9.78
CA VAL A 261 1.67 -3.44 11.04
C VAL A 261 1.36 -4.92 11.23
N ILE A 262 1.64 -5.43 12.43
CA ILE A 262 1.29 -6.79 12.84
C ILE A 262 0.38 -6.69 14.06
N GLU A 263 -0.87 -7.13 13.90
CA GLU A 263 -1.82 -7.25 14.99
C GLU A 263 -1.92 -8.70 15.42
N ILE A 264 -1.69 -8.99 16.70
CA ILE A 264 -1.80 -10.34 17.26
C ILE A 264 -3.17 -10.46 17.93
N ASP A 265 -4.01 -11.35 17.40
CA ASP A 265 -5.37 -11.64 17.85
C ASP A 265 -5.48 -13.06 18.45
N GLY A 266 -4.78 -13.26 19.58
CA GLY A 266 -4.78 -14.54 20.32
C GLY A 266 -3.40 -15.22 20.31
N GLU A 267 -3.35 -16.50 20.65
CA GLU A 267 -2.07 -17.20 20.87
C GLU A 267 -1.28 -17.47 19.59
N ASN A 268 -1.95 -17.74 18.46
CA ASN A 268 -1.30 -18.18 17.22
C ASN A 268 -1.87 -17.53 15.95
N ARG A 269 -2.63 -16.44 16.06
CA ARG A 269 -3.21 -15.72 14.93
C ARG A 269 -2.66 -14.30 14.90
N MET A 270 -2.40 -13.83 13.69
CA MET A 270 -1.91 -12.48 13.44
C MET A 270 -2.44 -11.95 12.12
N GLN A 271 -2.58 -10.64 12.04
CA GLN A 271 -2.94 -9.91 10.83
C GLN A 271 -1.78 -9.00 10.43
N LEU A 272 -1.38 -9.07 9.16
CA LEU A 272 -0.28 -8.30 8.59
C LEU A 272 -0.84 -7.28 7.61
N THR A 273 -0.51 -6.00 7.80
CA THR A 273 -0.93 -4.91 6.91
C THR A 273 0.28 -4.17 6.36
N ASP A 274 0.51 -4.27 5.05
CA ASP A 274 1.59 -3.53 4.37
C ASP A 274 1.21 -2.06 4.17
N LEU A 275 1.95 -1.16 4.80
CA LEU A 275 1.81 0.29 4.64
C LEU A 275 3.04 0.93 3.98
N SER A 276 3.92 0.09 3.43
CA SER A 276 5.21 0.50 2.92
C SER A 276 5.15 1.11 1.52
N SER A 277 6.22 1.83 1.15
CA SER A 277 6.38 2.34 -0.21
C SER A 277 6.98 1.29 -1.15
N HIS A 278 7.91 0.48 -0.65
CA HIS A 278 8.66 -0.50 -1.45
C HIS A 278 8.09 -1.92 -1.40
N GLY A 279 7.06 -2.15 -0.58
CA GLY A 279 6.36 -3.42 -0.47
C GLY A 279 6.89 -4.31 0.64
N THR A 280 5.98 -5.11 1.17
CA THR A 280 6.27 -6.30 1.97
C THR A 280 6.00 -7.54 1.11
N PHE A 281 6.87 -8.55 1.13
CA PHE A 281 6.73 -9.75 0.31
C PHE A 281 6.83 -11.02 1.15
N MET A 282 6.08 -12.05 0.75
CA MET A 282 6.13 -13.36 1.38
C MET A 282 5.75 -14.47 0.41
N ALA A 283 6.00 -15.73 0.77
CA ALA A 283 5.67 -16.86 -0.09
C ALA A 283 4.16 -16.92 -0.40
N ALA A 284 3.81 -17.08 -1.68
CA ALA A 284 2.43 -17.07 -2.19
C ALA A 284 1.47 -18.00 -1.42
N ARG A 285 1.97 -19.13 -0.91
CA ARG A 285 1.20 -20.07 -0.06
C ARG A 285 0.58 -19.45 1.19
N TYR A 286 1.12 -18.33 1.67
CA TYR A 286 0.58 -17.60 2.82
C TYR A 286 -0.46 -16.56 2.42
N LEU A 287 -0.49 -16.15 1.15
CA LEU A 287 -1.49 -15.24 0.58
C LEU A 287 -2.69 -16.01 0.00
N ALA A 288 -2.48 -17.23 -0.49
CA ALA A 288 -3.51 -18.06 -1.12
C ALA A 288 -4.64 -18.51 -0.17
N ASN A 289 -4.45 -18.44 1.16
CA ASN A 289 -5.50 -18.76 2.14
C ASN A 289 -6.51 -17.61 2.36
N GLN A 290 -6.62 -16.67 1.42
CA GLN A 290 -7.66 -15.63 1.39
C GLN A 290 -9.02 -16.11 0.82
N THR A 291 -9.24 -17.41 0.66
CA THR A 291 -10.49 -18.01 0.13
C THR A 291 -11.12 -18.91 1.19
N LEU A 292 -12.39 -18.80 1.59
CA LEU A 292 -13.63 -18.30 0.97
C LEU A 292 -14.51 -17.60 2.01
#